data_AF-A0A9E7K334-F1
#
_entry.id   AF-A0A9E7K334-F1
#
_cell.length_a   1.000
_cell.length_b   1.000
_cell.length_c   1.000
_cell.angle_alpha   90.00
_cell.angle_beta   90.00
_cell.angle_gamma   90.00
#
_symmetry.space_group_name_H-M   'P 1'
#
loop_
_entity.id
_entity.type
_entity.pdbx_description
1 polymer ?
#
loop_
_entity_poly.entity_id
_entity_poly.type
_entity_poly.pdbx_seq_one_letter_code
_entity_poly.pdbx_strand_id
1 'polypeptide(L)'
;MTEEISVVVGNPCDKDHRWMCSKTIADCVEALVGAYYAGGGLPAALQVMRWLGVNIKIDKVLVEEAKMSAFHWYHLSKVSEIEFLESKLNYMFTVKGLLLEAITHPSLQELGLDYCYQRLEFLGDSVWDLLITWHHFLSRKNIDPGVLTDLRSASVNNENFAQVAVRNNFDKYLRHSSGILSAQIKDCY
;
A
#
# COMPACT_ATOMS: atom_id res chain seq x y z
N MET A 1 -3.73 -41.71 11.25
CA MET A 1 -2.92 -41.39 10.06
C MET A 1 -3.85 -40.77 9.04
N THR A 2 -3.97 -39.45 9.08
CA THR A 2 -4.65 -38.68 8.02
C THR A 2 -3.55 -38.26 7.07
N GLU A 3 -3.55 -38.82 5.87
CA GLU A 3 -2.64 -38.44 4.79
C GLU A 3 -2.86 -36.95 4.47
N GLU A 4 -1.82 -36.13 4.66
CA GLU A 4 -1.76 -34.79 4.08
C GLU A 4 -1.75 -34.96 2.57
N ILE A 5 -2.86 -34.58 1.92
CA ILE A 5 -2.93 -34.48 0.48
C ILE A 5 -1.99 -33.34 0.07
N SER A 6 -0.79 -33.68 -0.38
CA SER A 6 0.12 -32.74 -1.01
C SER A 6 -0.47 -32.31 -2.35
N VAL A 7 -1.20 -31.20 -2.34
CA VAL A 7 -1.67 -30.57 -3.57
C VAL A 7 -0.42 -30.03 -4.31
N VAL A 8 0.12 -30.82 -5.23
CA VAL A 8 1.20 -30.39 -6.10
C VAL A 8 0.62 -29.43 -7.15
N VAL A 9 0.69 -28.13 -6.86
CA VAL A 9 0.25 -27.08 -7.79
C VAL A 9 1.35 -26.83 -8.82
N GLY A 10 1.18 -27.43 -10.01
CA GLY A 10 1.91 -27.09 -11.23
C GLY A 10 3.13 -27.95 -11.57
N ASN A 11 3.38 -28.12 -12.88
CA ASN A 11 4.60 -28.79 -13.35
C ASN A 11 5.80 -27.82 -13.21
N PRO A 12 6.93 -28.28 -12.65
CA PRO A 12 8.15 -27.50 -12.60
C PRO A 12 8.77 -27.37 -14.00
N CYS A 13 9.26 -26.18 -14.33
CA CYS A 13 10.13 -25.92 -15.49
C CYS A 13 11.60 -25.89 -15.06
N ASP A 14 12.53 -26.09 -15.99
CA ASP A 14 14.00 -26.10 -15.82
C ASP A 14 14.61 -24.79 -15.23
N LYS A 15 13.78 -23.83 -14.81
CA LYS A 15 14.15 -22.54 -14.20
C LYS A 15 13.41 -22.28 -12.87
N ASP A 16 12.96 -23.32 -12.17
CA ASP A 16 12.18 -23.23 -10.91
C ASP A 16 10.86 -22.46 -11.01
N HIS A 17 10.36 -22.20 -12.23
CA HIS A 17 9.02 -21.67 -12.43
C HIS A 17 7.99 -22.79 -12.22
N ARG A 18 6.97 -22.52 -11.40
CA ARG A 18 5.78 -23.39 -11.30
C ARG A 18 4.75 -22.95 -12.32
N TRP A 19 4.43 -23.82 -13.28
CA TRP A 19 3.32 -23.60 -14.20
C TRP A 19 2.01 -23.89 -13.45
N MET A 20 1.43 -22.88 -12.81
CA MET A 20 0.14 -23.03 -12.13
C MET A 20 -0.98 -23.28 -13.16
N CYS A 21 -1.84 -24.26 -12.86
CA CYS A 21 -2.99 -24.63 -13.66
C CYS A 21 -3.87 -23.40 -13.98
N SER A 22 -4.14 -23.21 -15.28
CA SER A 22 -5.14 -22.34 -15.92
C SER A 22 -5.40 -20.97 -15.27
N LYS A 23 -5.05 -19.89 -15.99
CA LYS A 23 -5.42 -18.49 -15.69
C LYS A 23 -6.86 -18.36 -15.17
N THR A 24 -7.79 -19.14 -15.73
CA THR A 24 -9.20 -19.18 -15.30
C THR A 24 -9.40 -19.56 -13.84
N ILE A 25 -8.62 -20.50 -13.28
CA ILE A 25 -8.75 -20.89 -11.86
C ILE A 25 -8.29 -19.75 -10.96
N ALA A 26 -7.20 -19.07 -11.32
CA ALA A 26 -6.74 -17.88 -10.59
C ALA A 26 -7.79 -16.77 -10.66
N ASP A 27 -8.33 -16.47 -11.84
CA ASP A 27 -9.40 -15.48 -12.02
C ASP A 27 -10.65 -15.84 -11.18
N CYS A 28 -11.01 -17.12 -11.07
CA CYS A 28 -12.12 -17.57 -10.20
C CYS A 28 -11.84 -17.33 -8.71
N VAL A 29 -10.60 -17.55 -8.25
CA VAL A 29 -10.22 -17.28 -6.86
C VAL A 29 -10.26 -15.78 -6.58
N GLU A 30 -9.75 -14.94 -7.49
CA GLU A 30 -9.84 -13.48 -7.39
C GLU A 30 -11.29 -13.00 -7.30
N ALA A 31 -12.17 -13.53 -8.17
CA ALA A 31 -13.59 -13.23 -8.15
C ALA A 31 -14.26 -13.67 -6.84
N LEU A 32 -13.88 -14.82 -6.29
CA LEU A 32 -14.38 -15.30 -5.01
C LEU A 32 -13.98 -14.37 -3.86
N VAL A 33 -12.71 -13.97 -3.79
CA VAL A 33 -12.23 -12.99 -2.79
C VAL A 33 -12.98 -11.67 -2.94
N GLY A 34 -13.16 -11.20 -4.18
CA GLY A 34 -13.95 -10.00 -4.49
C GLY A 34 -15.40 -10.10 -4.01
N ALA A 35 -16.06 -11.25 -4.17
CA ALA A 35 -17.42 -11.47 -3.70
C ALA A 35 -17.52 -11.41 -2.17
N TYR A 36 -16.58 -12.03 -1.45
CA TYR A 36 -16.50 -11.94 0.01
C TYR A 36 -16.28 -10.49 0.46
N TYR A 37 -15.36 -9.78 -0.17
CA TYR A 37 -15.11 -8.37 0.14
C TYR A 37 -16.34 -7.50 -0.14
N ALA A 38 -17.03 -7.70 -1.27
CA ALA A 38 -18.22 -6.93 -1.61
C ALA A 38 -19.39 -7.17 -0.66
N GLY A 39 -19.55 -8.40 -0.15
CA GLY A 39 -20.63 -8.75 0.77
C GLY A 39 -20.35 -8.45 2.25
N GLY A 40 -19.10 -8.57 2.69
CA GLY A 40 -18.75 -8.51 4.13
C GLY A 40 -17.45 -7.76 4.44
N GLY A 41 -16.89 -7.04 3.48
CA GLY A 41 -15.67 -6.25 3.65
C GLY A 41 -14.42 -7.09 3.95
N LEU A 42 -13.42 -6.43 4.52
CA LEU A 42 -12.14 -7.06 4.87
C LEU A 42 -12.28 -8.30 5.78
N PRO A 43 -13.14 -8.34 6.81
CA PRO A 43 -13.30 -9.54 7.64
C PRO A 43 -13.73 -10.78 6.85
N ALA A 44 -14.66 -10.63 5.91
CA ALA A 44 -15.09 -11.72 5.04
C ALA A 44 -13.97 -12.14 4.07
N ALA A 45 -13.26 -11.18 3.47
CA ALA A 45 -12.11 -11.47 2.61
C ALA A 45 -11.02 -12.28 3.36
N LEU A 46 -10.73 -11.93 4.62
CA LEU A 46 -9.78 -12.70 5.45
C LEU A 46 -10.27 -14.13 5.74
N GLN A 47 -11.58 -14.32 5.90
CA GLN A 47 -12.16 -15.64 6.12
C GLN A 47 -11.92 -16.56 4.92
N VAL A 48 -12.19 -16.09 3.71
CA VAL A 48 -11.96 -16.89 2.50
C VAL A 48 -10.46 -17.11 2.24
N MET A 49 -9.60 -16.14 2.55
CA MET A 49 -8.14 -16.32 2.45
C MET A 49 -7.64 -17.42 3.40
N ARG A 50 -8.15 -17.50 4.63
CA ARG A 50 -7.84 -18.61 5.56
C ARG A 50 -8.32 -19.95 5.01
N TRP A 51 -9.50 -19.98 4.40
CA TRP A 51 -10.03 -21.19 3.75
C TRP A 51 -9.15 -21.65 2.58
N LEU A 52 -8.57 -20.71 1.82
CA LEU A 52 -7.57 -20.98 0.78
C LEU A 52 -6.20 -21.42 1.33
N GLY A 53 -6.03 -21.55 2.64
CA GLY A 53 -4.76 -21.89 3.29
C GLY A 53 -3.79 -20.72 3.42
N VAL A 54 -4.20 -19.49 3.06
CA VAL A 54 -3.38 -18.28 3.22
C VAL A 54 -3.67 -17.65 4.57
N ASN A 55 -2.82 -17.96 5.55
CA ASN A 55 -2.98 -17.43 6.91
C ASN A 55 -2.41 -16.01 7.04
N ILE A 56 -3.23 -15.01 6.71
CA ILE A 56 -2.88 -13.60 6.91
C ILE A 56 -3.09 -13.22 8.38
N LYS A 57 -2.00 -12.88 9.06
CA LYS A 57 -2.05 -12.29 10.41
C LYS A 57 -2.33 -10.79 10.26
N ILE A 58 -3.59 -10.38 10.45
CA ILE A 58 -3.93 -8.99 10.76
C ILE A 58 -4.13 -8.92 12.27
N ASP A 59 -3.06 -9.16 13.02
CA ASP A 59 -3.11 -9.12 14.47
C ASP A 59 -2.86 -7.69 14.95
N LYS A 60 -3.55 -7.30 16.02
CA LYS A 60 -3.32 -6.02 16.69
C LYS A 60 -1.86 -5.87 17.10
N VAL A 61 -1.19 -6.98 17.42
CA VAL A 61 0.23 -7.02 17.77
C VAL A 61 1.12 -6.42 16.67
N LEU A 62 0.91 -6.76 15.40
CA LEU A 62 1.73 -6.22 14.30
C LEU A 62 1.50 -4.72 14.08
N VAL A 63 0.27 -4.26 14.31
CA VAL A 63 -0.04 -2.82 14.29
C VAL A 63 0.65 -2.11 15.45
N GLU A 64 0.65 -2.70 16.65
CA GLU A 64 1.37 -2.14 17.80
C GLU A 64 2.89 -2.16 17.62
N GLU A 65 3.48 -3.18 16.99
CA GLU A 65 4.90 -3.21 16.65
C GLU A 65 5.29 -2.10 15.66
N ALA A 66 4.48 -1.87 14.63
CA ALA A 66 4.67 -0.76 13.69
C ALA A 66 4.57 0.59 14.41
N LYS A 67 3.59 0.74 15.31
CA LYS A 67 3.44 1.94 16.15
C LYS A 67 4.62 2.16 17.10
N MET A 68 5.11 1.10 17.75
CA MET A 68 6.23 1.15 18.69
C MET A 68 7.52 1.57 17.98
N SER A 69 7.79 0.98 16.81
CA SER A 69 8.90 1.39 15.95
C SER A 69 8.78 2.89 15.63
N ALA A 70 7.56 3.33 15.27
CA ALA A 70 7.28 4.73 14.96
C ALA A 70 7.40 5.70 16.11
N PHE A 71 7.07 5.28 17.32
CA PHE A 71 7.21 6.10 18.50
C PHE A 71 8.68 6.50 18.76
N HIS A 72 9.64 5.61 18.44
CA HIS A 72 11.06 5.88 18.66
C HIS A 72 11.59 7.03 17.79
N TRP A 73 11.14 7.15 16.54
CA TRP A 73 11.62 8.17 15.61
C TRP A 73 11.15 9.58 15.95
N TYR A 74 9.98 9.71 16.60
CA TYR A 74 9.36 11.00 16.91
C TYR A 74 10.15 11.82 17.96
N HIS A 75 10.77 11.15 18.94
CA HIS A 75 11.53 11.83 20.00
C HIS A 75 12.75 12.63 19.49
N LEU A 76 13.17 12.41 18.24
CA LEU A 76 14.35 13.02 17.62
C LEU A 76 14.03 14.26 16.75
N SER A 77 12.75 14.60 16.56
CA SER A 77 12.31 15.61 15.58
C SER A 77 11.58 16.81 16.21
N LYS A 78 11.70 17.99 15.59
CA LYS A 78 11.02 19.22 16.02
C LYS A 78 9.49 19.07 15.88
N VAL A 79 8.81 19.02 17.02
CA VAL A 79 7.36 18.77 17.18
C VAL A 79 6.47 19.70 16.33
N SER A 80 6.91 20.93 16.06
CA SER A 80 6.09 21.97 15.41
C SER A 80 5.77 21.71 13.93
N GLU A 81 6.63 21.04 13.17
CA GLU A 81 6.39 20.79 11.74
C GLU A 81 5.31 19.72 11.53
N ILE A 82 5.31 18.71 12.40
CA ILE A 82 4.32 17.61 12.38
C ILE A 82 2.92 18.14 12.70
N GLU A 83 2.79 18.98 13.73
CA GLU A 83 1.48 19.53 14.12
C GLU A 83 0.86 20.39 13.01
N PHE A 84 1.69 21.17 12.31
CA PHE A 84 1.23 21.94 11.17
C PHE A 84 0.77 21.03 10.02
N LEU A 85 1.50 19.96 9.73
CA LEU A 85 1.09 18.99 8.70
C LEU A 85 -0.19 18.24 9.08
N GLU A 86 -0.36 17.83 10.34
CA GLU A 86 -1.60 17.24 10.87
C GLU A 86 -2.81 18.17 10.65
N SER A 87 -2.64 19.46 10.92
CA SER A 87 -3.69 20.47 10.71
C SER A 87 -4.09 20.58 9.24
N LYS A 88 -3.11 20.50 8.33
CA LYS A 88 -3.32 20.57 6.89
C LYS A 88 -3.99 19.32 6.33
N LEU A 89 -3.63 18.15 6.86
CA LEU A 89 -4.25 16.87 6.51
C LEU A 89 -5.64 16.70 7.14
N ASN A 90 -6.02 17.58 8.08
CA ASN A 90 -7.21 17.45 8.90
C ASN A 90 -7.30 16.06 9.58
N TYR A 91 -6.15 15.56 10.04
CA TYR A 91 -6.01 14.25 10.65
C TYR A 91 -4.92 14.27 11.72
N MET A 92 -5.28 13.88 12.93
CA MET A 92 -4.34 13.76 14.05
C MET A 92 -3.83 12.33 14.13
N PHE A 93 -2.52 12.14 13.96
CA PHE A 93 -1.89 10.84 14.06
C PHE A 93 -1.75 10.46 15.53
N THR A 94 -2.31 9.31 15.92
CA THR A 94 -2.02 8.70 17.22
C THR A 94 -0.53 8.44 17.40
N VAL A 95 0.17 8.14 16.30
CA VAL A 95 1.62 7.90 16.27
C VAL A 95 2.28 8.80 15.23
N LYS A 96 2.74 9.96 15.70
CA LYS A 96 3.36 11.02 14.90
C LYS A 96 4.58 10.55 14.10
N GLY A 97 5.29 9.53 14.56
CA GLY A 97 6.43 8.97 13.83
C GLY A 97 6.07 8.32 12.49
N LEU A 98 4.84 7.85 12.31
CA LEU A 98 4.39 7.34 11.00
C LEU A 98 4.29 8.46 9.97
N LEU A 99 3.82 9.64 10.40
CA LEU A 99 3.80 10.83 9.55
C LEU A 99 5.23 11.29 9.23
N LEU A 100 6.14 11.23 10.21
CA LEU A 100 7.55 11.55 10.02
C LEU A 100 8.23 10.61 9.02
N GLU A 101 8.00 9.30 9.13
CA GLU A 101 8.49 8.29 8.20
C GLU A 101 7.96 8.55 6.78
N ALA A 102 6.66 8.83 6.64
CA ALA A 102 6.00 9.10 5.37
C ALA A 102 6.56 10.33 4.62
N ILE A 103 7.13 11.31 5.32
CA ILE A 103 7.73 12.51 4.71
C ILE A 103 9.26 12.46 4.65
N THR A 104 9.89 11.33 4.97
CA THR A 104 11.36 11.21 5.02
C THR A 104 11.88 10.40 3.83
N HIS A 105 12.64 11.06 2.96
CA HIS A 105 13.20 10.46 1.74
C HIS A 105 14.40 9.55 2.05
N PRO A 106 14.61 8.44 1.30
CA PRO A 106 15.73 7.50 1.50
C PRO A 106 17.13 8.12 1.49
N SER A 107 17.34 9.26 0.83
CA SER A 107 18.63 9.97 0.85
C SER A 107 19.07 10.39 2.27
N LEU A 108 18.14 10.44 3.22
CA LEU A 108 18.44 10.69 4.63
C LEU A 108 18.93 9.44 5.36
N GLN A 109 18.67 8.23 4.85
CA GLN A 109 19.23 7.00 5.40
C GLN A 109 20.75 6.92 5.19
N GLU A 110 21.24 7.47 4.07
CA GLU A 110 22.67 7.63 3.81
C GLU A 110 23.37 8.53 4.84
N LEU A 111 22.61 9.36 5.58
CA LEU A 111 23.08 10.24 6.63
C LEU A 111 22.86 9.66 8.05
N GLY A 112 22.47 8.39 8.16
CA GLY A 112 22.31 7.67 9.43
C GLY A 112 20.91 7.70 10.05
N LEU A 113 19.86 8.00 9.26
CA LEU A 113 18.47 7.83 9.69
C LEU A 113 17.98 6.42 9.37
N ASP A 114 17.39 5.73 10.35
CA ASP A 114 16.96 4.33 10.17
C ASP A 114 15.54 4.17 9.59
N TYR A 115 14.91 5.26 9.13
CA TYR A 115 13.53 5.26 8.65
C TYR A 115 13.36 6.11 7.38
N CYS A 116 12.48 5.67 6.48
CA CYS A 116 12.10 6.36 5.25
C CYS A 116 10.73 5.87 4.77
N TYR A 117 10.11 6.60 3.84
CA TYR A 117 8.73 6.31 3.42
C TYR A 117 8.55 4.99 2.66
N GLN A 118 9.61 4.32 2.16
CA GLN A 118 9.49 3.21 1.20
C GLN A 118 8.61 2.04 1.67
N ARG A 119 8.64 1.71 2.97
CA ARG A 119 7.78 0.65 3.51
C ARG A 119 6.32 1.08 3.59
N LEU A 120 6.08 2.35 3.90
CA LEU A 120 4.74 2.94 3.92
C LEU A 120 4.19 3.14 2.50
N GLU A 121 5.05 3.47 1.53
CA GLU A 121 4.73 3.52 0.10
C GLU A 121 4.25 2.16 -0.40
N PHE A 122 5.01 1.09 -0.13
CA PHE A 122 4.62 -0.28 -0.49
C PHE A 122 3.24 -0.67 0.06
N LEU A 123 2.95 -0.33 1.32
CA LEU A 123 1.63 -0.54 1.92
C LEU A 123 0.56 0.36 1.29
N GLY A 124 0.89 1.63 1.09
CA GLY A 124 0.02 2.67 0.57
C GLY A 124 -0.47 2.37 -0.84
N ASP A 125 0.38 1.82 -1.71
CA ASP A 125 0.02 1.42 -3.08
C ASP A 125 -1.09 0.37 -3.08
N SER A 126 -0.96 -0.66 -2.25
CA SER A 126 -1.97 -1.72 -2.14
C SER A 126 -3.29 -1.21 -1.56
N VAL A 127 -3.23 -0.29 -0.59
CA VAL A 127 -4.43 0.34 0.00
C VAL A 127 -5.12 1.24 -1.00
N TRP A 128 -4.36 2.06 -1.74
CA TRP A 128 -4.89 2.95 -2.77
C TRP A 128 -5.56 2.16 -3.89
N ASP A 129 -4.90 1.11 -4.40
CA ASP A 129 -5.46 0.26 -5.46
C ASP A 129 -6.77 -0.37 -5.04
N LEU A 130 -6.86 -0.86 -3.80
CA LEU A 130 -8.10 -1.40 -3.23
C LEU A 130 -9.21 -0.34 -3.18
N LEU A 131 -8.92 0.86 -2.68
CA LEU A 131 -9.92 1.92 -2.51
C LEU A 131 -10.46 2.43 -3.85
N ILE A 132 -9.58 2.64 -4.84
CA ILE A 132 -9.96 3.05 -6.18
C ILE A 132 -10.71 1.95 -6.92
N THR A 133 -10.22 0.71 -6.85
CA THR A 133 -10.90 -0.45 -7.44
C THR A 133 -12.28 -0.61 -6.85
N TRP A 134 -12.42 -0.47 -5.54
CA TRP A 134 -13.70 -0.53 -4.84
C TRP A 134 -14.64 0.61 -5.26
N HIS A 135 -14.13 1.83 -5.38
CA HIS A 135 -14.91 2.97 -5.87
C HIS A 135 -15.45 2.74 -7.28
N HIS A 136 -14.61 2.24 -8.20
CA HIS A 136 -15.03 1.90 -9.56
C HIS A 136 -16.04 0.76 -9.56
N PHE A 137 -15.79 -0.31 -8.81
CA PHE A 137 -16.72 -1.44 -8.68
C PHE A 137 -18.13 -1.00 -8.25
N LEU A 138 -18.23 -0.11 -7.25
CA LEU A 138 -19.52 0.39 -6.76
C LEU A 138 -20.22 1.36 -7.70
N SER A 139 -19.46 2.28 -8.31
CA SER A 139 -20.02 3.37 -9.13
C SER A 139 -20.46 2.91 -10.52
N ARG A 140 -19.99 1.75 -10.99
CA ARG A 140 -20.01 1.36 -12.41
C ARG A 140 -20.42 -0.10 -12.61
N LYS A 141 -21.72 -0.39 -12.51
CA LYS A 141 -22.26 -1.78 -12.55
C LYS A 141 -22.29 -2.43 -13.93
N ASN A 142 -22.25 -1.66 -15.03
CA ASN A 142 -22.48 -2.15 -16.40
C ASN A 142 -21.30 -1.84 -17.35
N ILE A 143 -20.07 -1.86 -16.85
CA ILE A 143 -18.90 -1.57 -17.68
C ILE A 143 -18.07 -2.84 -17.86
N ASP A 144 -17.49 -2.96 -19.05
CA ASP A 144 -16.60 -4.05 -19.40
C ASP A 144 -15.41 -4.17 -18.41
N PRO A 145 -15.01 -5.40 -18.01
CA PRO A 145 -13.88 -5.63 -17.11
C PRO A 145 -12.55 -5.06 -17.61
N GLY A 146 -12.33 -5.01 -18.92
CA GLY A 146 -11.16 -4.38 -19.53
C GLY A 146 -11.13 -2.88 -19.24
N VAL A 147 -12.27 -2.21 -19.35
CA VAL A 147 -12.39 -0.78 -19.02
C VAL A 147 -12.17 -0.52 -17.53
N LEU A 148 -12.62 -1.41 -16.62
CA LEU A 148 -12.29 -1.29 -15.19
C LEU A 148 -10.77 -1.40 -14.93
N THR A 149 -10.09 -2.26 -15.68
CA THR A 149 -8.64 -2.41 -15.61
C THR A 149 -7.91 -1.16 -16.12
N ASP A 150 -8.38 -0.58 -17.23
CA ASP A 150 -7.84 0.66 -17.79
C ASP A 150 -8.06 1.84 -16.84
N LEU A 151 -9.25 1.95 -16.25
CA LEU A 151 -9.57 3.00 -15.28
C LEU A 151 -8.70 2.91 -14.02
N ARG A 152 -8.48 1.69 -13.53
CA ARG A 152 -7.56 1.45 -12.41
C ARG A 152 -6.16 1.93 -12.76
N SER A 153 -5.64 1.51 -13.92
CA SER A 153 -4.31 1.89 -14.39
C SER A 153 -4.17 3.40 -14.60
N ALA A 154 -5.20 4.08 -15.10
CA ALA A 154 -5.21 5.54 -15.27
C ALA A 154 -5.32 6.30 -13.93
N SER A 155 -5.99 5.72 -12.94
CA SER A 155 -6.18 6.33 -11.61
C SER A 155 -4.95 6.18 -10.70
N VAL A 156 -4.13 5.14 -10.94
CA VAL A 156 -2.88 4.88 -10.23
C VAL A 156 -1.71 5.29 -11.13
N ASN A 157 -1.51 6.61 -11.28
CA ASN A 157 -0.40 7.16 -12.06
C ASN A 157 0.44 8.09 -11.17
N ASN A 158 1.74 7.80 -11.09
CA ASN A 158 2.74 8.57 -10.35
C ASN A 158 2.74 10.06 -10.72
N GLU A 159 2.48 10.40 -11.98
CA GLU A 159 2.37 11.79 -12.43
C GLU A 159 1.18 12.51 -11.77
N ASN A 160 0.04 11.83 -11.65
CA ASN A 160 -1.13 12.40 -10.97
C ASN A 160 -0.84 12.61 -9.48
N PHE A 161 -0.15 11.66 -8.83
CA PHE A 161 0.25 11.82 -7.42
C PHE A 161 1.21 12.98 -7.21
N ALA A 162 2.23 13.12 -8.07
CA ALA A 162 3.17 14.22 -8.01
C ALA A 162 2.45 15.57 -8.18
N GLN A 163 1.55 15.68 -9.16
CA GLN A 163 0.76 16.90 -9.37
C GLN A 163 -0.15 17.22 -8.18
N VAL A 164 -0.82 16.23 -7.61
CA VAL A 164 -1.67 16.42 -6.42
C VAL A 164 -0.83 16.83 -5.22
N ALA A 165 0.34 16.23 -5.02
CA ALA A 165 1.27 16.59 -3.95
C ALA A 165 1.73 18.06 -4.07
N VAL A 166 2.16 18.48 -5.26
CA VAL A 166 2.61 19.87 -5.53
C VAL A 166 1.46 20.87 -5.39
N ARG A 167 0.28 20.59 -5.95
CA ARG A 167 -0.91 21.45 -5.79
C ARG A 167 -1.30 21.64 -4.32
N ASN A 168 -1.14 20.59 -3.52
CA ASN A 168 -1.37 20.64 -2.09
C ASN A 168 -0.16 21.16 -1.31
N ASN A 169 0.91 21.63 -1.94
CA ASN A 169 2.15 22.08 -1.29
C ASN A 169 2.70 21.03 -0.31
N PHE A 170 2.59 19.74 -0.64
CA PHE A 170 3.06 18.63 0.19
C PHE A 170 4.57 18.43 0.04
N ASP A 171 5.11 18.71 -1.14
CA ASP A 171 6.53 18.74 -1.47
C ASP A 171 7.36 19.56 -0.47
N LYS A 172 6.79 20.62 0.09
CA LYS A 172 7.44 21.50 1.08
C LYS A 172 7.73 20.81 2.42
N TYR A 173 7.07 19.70 2.73
CA TYR A 173 7.31 18.93 3.95
C TYR A 173 8.21 17.72 3.72
N LEU A 174 8.57 17.44 2.46
CA LEU A 174 9.44 16.31 2.15
C LEU A 174 10.85 16.59 2.69
N ARG A 175 11.29 15.76 3.63
CA ARG A 175 12.62 15.83 4.22
C ARG A 175 13.58 15.04 3.35
N HIS A 176 14.55 15.72 2.77
CA HIS A 176 15.58 15.09 1.94
C HIS A 176 16.89 15.88 1.95
N SER A 177 17.94 15.21 1.47
CA SER A 177 19.30 15.75 1.29
C SER A 177 19.78 15.65 -0.17
N SER A 178 18.96 15.08 -1.06
CA SER A 178 19.29 14.89 -2.48
C SER A 178 19.09 16.16 -3.30
N GLY A 179 20.17 16.65 -3.93
CA GLY A 179 20.12 17.77 -4.87
C GLY A 179 19.40 17.44 -6.17
N ILE A 180 19.39 16.16 -6.59
CA ILE A 180 18.64 15.69 -7.77
C ILE A 180 17.14 15.81 -7.51
N LEU A 181 16.70 15.37 -6.34
CA LEU A 181 15.28 15.48 -5.94
C LEU A 181 14.85 16.95 -5.83
N SER A 182 15.71 17.83 -5.31
CA SER A 182 15.43 19.28 -5.30
C SER A 182 15.21 19.84 -6.70
N ALA A 183 15.94 19.35 -7.71
CA ALA A 183 15.76 19.79 -9.10
C ALA A 183 14.43 19.27 -9.67
N GLN A 184 14.12 17.99 -9.45
CA GLN A 184 12.86 17.37 -9.91
C GLN A 184 11.62 18.04 -9.31
N ILE A 185 11.64 18.42 -8.03
CA ILE A 185 10.55 19.16 -7.40
C ILE A 185 10.37 20.53 -8.07
N LYS A 186 11.46 21.21 -8.43
CA LYS A 186 11.40 22.53 -9.11
C LYS A 186 10.83 22.41 -10.52
N ASP A 187 11.12 21.33 -11.23
CA ASP A 187 10.61 21.07 -12.59
C ASP A 187 9.10 20.80 -12.62
N CYS A 188 8.47 20.57 -11.45
CA CYS A 188 7.03 20.39 -11.32
C CYS A 188 6.23 21.71 -11.20
N TYR A 189 6.92 22.86 -11.15
CA TYR A 189 6.34 24.22 -11.06
C TYR A 189 6.56 25.00 -12.36
#